data_AF-A0A3B9GUJ2-F1
#
_entry.id   AF-A0A3B9GUJ2-F1
#
_cell.length_a   1.000
_cell.length_b   1.000
_cell.length_c   1.000
_cell.angle_alpha   90.00
_cell.angle_beta   90.00
_cell.angle_gamma   90.00
#
_symmetry.space_group_name_H-M   'P 1'
#
loop_
_entity.id
_entity.type
_entity.pdbx_description
1 polymer ?
#
loop_
_entity_poly.entity_id
_entity_poly.type
_entity_poly.pdbx_seq_one_letter_code
_entity_poly.pdbx_strand_id
1 'polypeptide(L)'
;GHVDGAAANQWAEQHDASPAHVLLDPDGTLGRLYQAKTTPHMYIIGPKGQVAYQGAIDSVASANVADIATATNYVREALTSLSAAEPIGVSSTKPYGCSVKY
;
A
#
# COMPACT_ATOMS: atom_id res chain seq x y z
N GLY A 1 1.45 -4.27 -16.11
CA GLY A 1 0.72 -4.76 -17.30
C GLY A 1 -0.57 -5.38 -16.81
N HIS A 2 -1.64 -5.32 -17.61
CA HIS A 2 -2.90 -6.01 -17.30
C HIS A 2 -2.70 -7.53 -17.39
N VAL A 3 -3.15 -8.27 -16.38
CA VAL A 3 -3.06 -9.74 -16.28
C VAL A 3 -4.40 -10.27 -15.78
N ASP A 4 -4.69 -11.54 -16.03
CA ASP A 4 -5.83 -12.22 -15.41
C ASP A 4 -5.54 -12.60 -13.94
N GLY A 5 -6.55 -13.14 -13.25
CA GLY A 5 -6.42 -13.48 -11.83
C GLY A 5 -5.38 -14.57 -11.54
N ALA A 6 -5.22 -15.55 -12.43
CA ALA A 6 -4.24 -16.62 -12.25
C ALA A 6 -2.81 -16.09 -12.40
N ALA A 7 -2.58 -15.29 -13.45
CA ALA A 7 -1.31 -14.63 -13.68
C ALA A 7 -0.98 -13.60 -12.59
N ALA A 8 -1.99 -12.93 -12.00
CA ALA A 8 -1.79 -12.02 -10.87
C ALA A 8 -1.28 -12.76 -9.61
N ASN A 9 -1.87 -13.93 -9.31
CA ASN A 9 -1.42 -14.76 -8.18
C ASN A 9 -0.01 -15.31 -8.44
N GLN A 10 0.25 -15.81 -9.65
CA GLN A 10 1.58 -16.29 -10.03
C GLN A 10 2.63 -15.17 -9.94
N TRP A 11 2.28 -13.94 -10.32
CA TRP A 11 3.17 -12.80 -10.19
C TRP A 11 3.50 -12.50 -8.72
N ALA A 12 2.53 -12.60 -7.82
CA ALA A 12 2.78 -12.44 -6.38
C ALA A 12 3.74 -13.51 -5.85
N GLU A 13 3.54 -14.78 -6.22
CA GLU A 13 4.42 -15.90 -5.86
C GLU A 13 5.84 -15.69 -6.38
N GLN A 14 6.00 -15.26 -7.64
CA GLN A 14 7.32 -15.00 -8.25
C GLN A 14 8.12 -13.89 -7.54
N HIS A 15 7.45 -13.01 -6.80
CA HIS A 15 8.06 -11.91 -6.06
C HIS A 15 8.07 -12.16 -4.55
N ASP A 16 7.87 -13.41 -4.12
CA ASP A 16 7.82 -13.82 -2.71
C ASP A 16 6.80 -13.01 -1.89
N ALA A 17 5.74 -12.51 -2.54
CA ALA A 17 4.68 -11.77 -1.91
C ALA A 17 3.60 -12.73 -1.38
N SER A 18 3.11 -12.46 -0.17
CA SER A 18 2.05 -13.26 0.47
C SER A 18 0.85 -12.39 0.85
N PRO A 19 0.17 -11.76 -0.13
CA PRO A 19 -1.07 -11.05 0.13
C PRO A 19 -2.21 -12.05 0.44
N ALA A 20 -3.14 -11.66 1.31
CA ALA A 20 -4.35 -12.48 1.51
C ALA A 20 -5.19 -12.60 0.22
N HIS A 21 -5.25 -11.50 -0.55
CA HIS A 21 -5.96 -11.43 -1.83
C HIS A 21 -5.26 -10.45 -2.78
N VAL A 22 -5.34 -10.73 -4.08
CA VAL A 22 -5.04 -9.78 -5.15
C VAL A 22 -6.34 -9.47 -5.88
N LEU A 23 -6.72 -8.20 -5.94
CA LEU A 23 -7.93 -7.74 -6.61
C LEU A 23 -7.55 -7.02 -7.90
N LEU A 24 -8.21 -7.38 -9.00
CA LEU A 24 -8.10 -6.70 -10.28
C LEU A 24 -9.25 -5.68 -10.39
N ASP A 25 -8.90 -4.42 -10.69
CA ASP A 25 -9.85 -3.31 -10.86
C ASP A 25 -9.78 -2.79 -12.30
N PRO A 26 -10.25 -3.57 -13.30
CA PRO A 26 -10.14 -3.20 -14.72
C PRO A 26 -10.88 -1.91 -15.07
N ASP A 27 -11.97 -1.61 -14.37
CA ASP A 27 -12.78 -0.40 -14.58
C ASP A 27 -12.20 0.81 -13.81
N GLY A 28 -11.21 0.60 -12.96
CA GLY A 28 -10.61 1.63 -12.11
C GLY A 28 -11.57 2.19 -11.05
N THR A 29 -12.69 1.52 -10.79
CA THR A 29 -13.74 2.02 -9.89
C THR A 29 -13.21 2.13 -8.47
N LEU A 30 -12.50 1.10 -8.00
CA LEU A 30 -11.96 1.07 -6.64
C LEU A 30 -10.79 2.04 -6.48
N GLY A 31 -9.86 2.07 -7.44
CA GLY A 31 -8.74 3.00 -7.43
C GLY A 31 -9.22 4.46 -7.39
N ARG A 32 -10.23 4.81 -8.20
CA ARG A 32 -10.83 6.16 -8.20
C ARG A 32 -11.54 6.46 -6.89
N LEU A 33 -12.28 5.50 -6.33
CA LEU A 33 -12.97 5.64 -5.04
C LEU A 33 -11.99 5.99 -3.91
N TYR A 34 -10.83 5.31 -3.88
CA TYR A 34 -9.78 5.57 -2.91
C TYR A 34 -8.87 6.74 -3.28
N GLN A 35 -9.07 7.34 -4.46
CA GLN A 35 -8.20 8.38 -5.01
C GLN A 35 -6.73 7.93 -5.12
N ALA A 36 -6.51 6.67 -5.51
CA ALA A 36 -5.17 6.12 -5.72
C ALA A 36 -4.40 6.91 -6.80
N LYS A 37 -3.16 7.30 -6.48
CA LYS A 37 -2.34 8.18 -7.34
C LYS A 37 -1.12 7.46 -7.90
N THR A 38 -0.47 6.64 -7.08
CA THR A 38 0.76 5.92 -7.43
C THR A 38 0.68 4.45 -7.04
N THR A 39 1.59 3.66 -7.58
CA THR A 39 1.88 2.30 -7.13
C THR A 39 3.32 2.26 -6.57
N PRO A 40 3.50 2.07 -5.25
CA PRO A 40 2.46 1.86 -4.23
C PRO A 40 1.74 3.17 -3.80
N HIS A 41 0.50 3.01 -3.32
CA HIS A 41 -0.22 3.98 -2.48
C HIS A 41 -0.95 3.15 -1.41
N MET A 42 -0.44 3.20 -0.18
CA MET A 42 -0.85 2.34 0.91
C MET A 42 -2.07 2.91 1.63
N TYR A 43 -2.99 2.05 2.05
CA TYR A 43 -4.14 2.40 2.89
C TYR A 43 -4.26 1.41 4.03
N ILE A 44 -4.60 1.89 5.23
CA ILE A 44 -4.98 1.05 6.38
C ILE A 44 -6.40 1.43 6.78
N ILE A 45 -7.28 0.43 6.85
CA ILE A 45 -8.64 0.60 7.34
C ILE A 45 -8.66 0.22 8.82
N GLY A 46 -9.10 1.17 9.66
CA GLY A 46 -9.23 0.96 11.09
C GLY A 46 -10.44 0.09 11.46
N PRO A 47 -10.56 -0.31 12.73
CA PRO A 47 -11.59 -1.25 13.18
C PRO A 47 -13.03 -0.73 13.05
N LYS A 48 -13.25 0.58 12.84
CA LYS A 48 -14.57 1.17 12.60
C LYS A 48 -14.84 1.41 11.10
N GLY A 49 -14.03 0.83 10.22
CA GLY A 49 -14.19 0.96 8.76
C GLY A 49 -13.68 2.28 8.16
N GLN A 50 -13.04 3.14 8.95
CA GLN A 50 -12.46 4.40 8.49
C GLN A 50 -11.03 4.21 7.98
N VAL A 51 -10.60 5.05 7.02
CA VAL A 51 -9.19 5.12 6.64
C VAL A 51 -8.39 5.68 7.82
N ALA A 52 -7.58 4.82 8.45
CA ALA A 52 -6.67 5.19 9.52
C ALA A 52 -5.37 5.76 8.94
N TYR A 53 -4.84 5.15 7.88
CA TYR A 53 -3.64 5.62 7.21
C TYR A 53 -3.83 5.67 5.69
N GLN A 54 -3.26 6.68 5.03
CA GLN A 54 -3.06 6.68 3.58
C GLN A 54 -1.75 7.35 3.16
N GLY A 55 -0.98 6.76 2.26
CA GLY A 55 0.24 7.38 1.74
C GLY A 55 1.34 6.43 1.28
N ALA A 56 2.59 6.84 1.46
CA ALA A 56 3.78 6.05 1.15
C ALA A 56 3.88 4.78 2.01
N ILE A 57 4.69 3.82 1.57
CA ILE A 57 5.04 2.67 2.42
C ILE A 57 6.02 3.06 3.53
N ASP A 58 6.95 3.98 3.22
CA ASP A 58 8.01 4.44 4.12
C ASP A 58 8.43 5.90 3.83
N SER A 59 9.43 6.38 4.56
CA SER A 59 9.92 7.77 4.50
C SER A 59 10.84 8.10 3.32
N VAL A 60 11.27 7.13 2.52
CA VAL A 60 12.29 7.35 1.47
C VAL A 60 11.71 7.01 0.10
N ALA A 61 11.49 8.03 -0.72
CA ALA A 61 10.98 7.87 -2.08
C ALA A 61 12.05 7.36 -3.05
N SER A 62 12.42 6.08 -2.93
CA SER A 62 13.49 5.44 -3.70
C SER A 62 13.10 4.03 -4.16
N ALA A 63 13.73 3.57 -5.23
CA ALA A 63 13.67 2.19 -5.70
C ALA A 63 14.92 1.38 -5.29
N ASN A 64 15.88 2.01 -4.60
CA ASN A 64 17.11 1.36 -4.17
C ASN A 64 16.89 0.59 -2.86
N VAL A 65 17.19 -0.70 -2.89
CA VAL A 65 17.07 -1.60 -1.73
C VAL A 65 17.93 -1.12 -0.55
N ALA A 66 19.07 -0.49 -0.80
CA ALA A 66 19.95 0.00 0.25
C ALA A 66 19.30 1.08 1.15
N ASP A 67 18.32 1.82 0.61
CA ASP A 67 17.64 2.89 1.34
C ASP A 67 16.64 2.35 2.39
N ILE A 68 16.23 1.08 2.27
CA ILE A 68 15.29 0.45 3.21
C ILE A 68 15.83 0.48 4.64
N ALA A 69 17.15 0.34 4.82
CA ALA A 69 17.79 0.31 6.13
C ALA A 69 17.66 1.64 6.90
N THR A 70 17.49 2.76 6.20
CA THR A 70 17.34 4.10 6.79
C THR A 70 15.90 4.60 6.76
N ALA A 71 15.02 3.90 6.04
CA ALA A 71 13.63 4.28 5.87
C ALA A 71 12.78 3.92 7.11
N THR A 72 11.96 4.88 7.54
CA THR A 72 10.91 4.64 8.54
C THR A 72 9.70 4.05 7.84
N ASN A 73 9.31 2.83 8.19
CA ASN A 73 8.15 2.17 7.59
C ASN A 73 6.85 2.62 8.26
N TYR A 74 6.16 3.58 7.65
CA TYR A 74 4.92 4.16 8.19
C TYR A 74 3.79 3.14 8.34
N VAL A 75 3.69 2.17 7.42
CA VAL A 75 2.65 1.14 7.47
C VAL A 75 2.83 0.25 8.69
N ARG A 76 4.06 -0.18 8.98
CA ARG A 76 4.39 -1.01 10.14
C ARG A 76 4.14 -0.27 11.44
N GLU A 77 4.55 1.00 11.53
CA GLU A 77 4.29 1.84 12.72
C GLU A 77 2.80 2.01 12.96
N ALA A 78 2.02 2.37 11.93
CA ALA A 78 0.58 2.54 12.04
C ALA A 78 -0.14 1.24 12.44
N LEU A 79 0.22 0.10 11.84
CA LEU A 79 -0.34 -1.21 12.23
C LEU A 79 0.03 -1.58 13.67
N THR A 80 1.26 -1.29 14.11
CA THR A 80 1.71 -1.53 15.48
C THR A 80 0.88 -0.72 16.48
N SER A 81 0.73 0.60 16.26
CA SER A 81 -0.12 1.46 17.09
C SER A 81 -1.56 0.96 17.14
N LEU A 82 -2.16 0.65 15.98
CA LEU A 82 -3.54 0.15 15.93
C LEU A 82 -3.72 -1.18 16.67
N SER A 83 -2.76 -2.10 16.56
CA SER A 83 -2.81 -3.39 17.26
C SER A 83 -2.70 -3.23 18.79
N ALA A 84 -2.02 -2.19 19.26
CA ALA A 84 -1.91 -1.82 20.66
C ALA A 84 -3.09 -0.96 21.16
N ALA A 85 -4.07 -0.66 20.30
CA ALA A 85 -5.14 0.31 20.57
C ALA A 85 -4.64 1.73 20.90
N GLU A 86 -3.44 2.08 20.43
CA GLU A 86 -2.83 3.40 20.58
C GLU A 86 -3.14 4.30 19.37
N PRO A 87 -3.12 5.64 19.55
CA PRO A 87 -3.20 6.57 18.44
C PRO A 87 -2.05 6.36 17.45
N ILE A 88 -2.36 6.39 16.15
CA ILE A 88 -1.35 6.42 15.10
C ILE A 88 -0.66 7.80 15.09
N GLY A 89 0.68 7.81 14.98
CA GLY A 89 1.44 9.06 14.93
C GLY A 89 1.31 9.80 13.60
N VAL A 90 1.38 9.06 12.50
CA VAL A 90 1.26 9.60 11.13
C VAL A 90 0.09 8.91 10.45
N SER A 91 -0.94 9.67 10.09
CA SER A 91 -2.15 9.17 9.42
C SER A 91 -2.16 9.43 7.91
N SER A 92 -1.29 10.32 7.41
CA SER A 92 -1.25 10.68 5.99
C SER A 92 0.16 11.08 5.56
N THR A 93 0.62 10.55 4.44
CA THR A 93 1.89 10.97 3.81
C THR A 93 1.71 11.11 2.30
N LYS A 94 2.68 11.75 1.63
CA LYS A 94 2.69 11.80 0.17
C LYS A 94 3.11 10.43 -0.38
N PRO A 95 2.27 9.73 -1.16
CA PRO A 95 2.68 8.48 -1.79
C PRO A 95 3.67 8.74 -2.93
N TYR A 96 4.47 7.73 -3.24
CA TYR A 96 5.50 7.79 -4.29
C TYR A 96 5.46 6.53 -5.16
N GLY A 97 6.04 6.63 -6.35
CA GLY A 97 6.09 5.53 -7.33
C GLY A 97 5.49 5.92 -8.67
N CYS A 98 5.34 4.93 -9.55
CA CYS A 98 4.73 5.13 -10.87
C CYS A 98 3.26 5.54 -10.71
N SER A 99 2.77 6.46 -11.55
CA SER A 99 1.35 6.85 -11.53
C SER A 99 0.45 5.67 -11.91
N VAL A 100 -0.69 5.56 -11.23
CA VAL A 100 -1.76 4.61 -11.59
C VAL A 100 -2.20 4.87 -13.04
N LYS A 101 -2.46 3.78 -13.78
CA LYS A 101 -3.01 3.81 -15.13
C LYS A 101 -4.48 3.40 -15.04
N TYR A 102 -5.37 4.39 -15.11
CA TYR A 102 -6.81 4.18 -15.22
C TYR A 102 -7.26 4.10 -16.68
#